data_AF-A0A1V5ZV13-F1
#
_entry.id   AF-A0A1V5ZV13-F1
#
_cell.length_a   1.000
_cell.length_b   1.000
_cell.length_c   1.000
_cell.angle_alpha   90.00
_cell.angle_beta   90.00
_cell.angle_gamma   90.00
#
_symmetry.space_group_name_H-M   'P 1'
#
loop_
_entity.id
_entity.type
_entity.pdbx_description
1 polymer ?
#
loop_
_entity_poly.entity_id
_entity_poly.type
_entity_poly.pdbx_seq_one_letter_code
_entity_poly.pdbx_strand_id
1 'polypeptide(L)' 'MEKTKKIEEIEEFDKVLLKTGEIAYVVEIYGGGEAFEADIDKPNGKIETDMIWPKDIDKVFKKSKIN' A
#
# COMPACT_ATOMS: atom_id res chain seq x y z
N MET A 1 -11.66 -22.92 6.42
CA MET A 1 -11.23 -21.74 7.21
C MET A 1 -10.19 -21.03 6.39
N GLU A 2 -10.58 -19.97 5.67
CA GLU A 2 -9.64 -19.18 4.88
C GLU A 2 -8.67 -18.51 5.84
N LYS A 3 -7.37 -18.75 5.64
CA LYS A 3 -6.33 -18.03 6.36
C LYS A 3 -6.32 -16.61 5.79
N THR A 4 -6.99 -15.68 6.47
CA THR A 4 -6.88 -14.26 6.17
C THR A 4 -5.41 -13.91 6.27
N LYS A 5 -4.77 -13.71 5.12
CA LYS A 5 -3.36 -13.32 5.02
C LYS A 5 -3.27 -11.98 5.76
N LYS A 6 -2.73 -11.99 6.98
CA LYS A 6 -2.56 -10.80 7.80
C LYS A 6 -1.65 -9.87 7.01
N ILE A 7 -2.23 -8.86 6.36
CA ILE A 7 -1.45 -7.77 5.76
C ILE A 7 -0.73 -7.18 6.96
N GLU A 8 0.60 -7.25 6.93
CA GLU A 8 1.44 -6.66 7.97
C GLU A 8 1.03 -5.19 8.14
N GLU A 9 1.02 -4.70 9.38
CA GLU A 9 0.62 -3.34 9.75
C GLU A 9 1.29 -2.33 8.80
N ILE A 10 0.52 -1.66 7.94
CA ILE A 10 1.03 -0.70 6.96
C ILE A 10 1.33 0.61 7.68
N GLU A 11 2.49 1.20 7.40
CA GLU A 11 2.96 2.47 7.96
C GLU A 11 3.03 3.54 6.86
N GLU A 12 3.05 4.81 7.24
CA GLU A 12 3.33 5.90 6.30
C GLU A 12 4.68 5.68 5.61
N PHE A 13 4.77 6.07 4.35
CA PHE A 13 5.91 5.89 3.46
C PHE A 13 6.23 4.44 3.09
N ASP A 14 5.41 3.47 3.51
CA ASP A 14 5.51 2.12 2.99
C ASP A 14 5.24 2.12 1.48
N LYS A 15 6.06 1.33 0.79
CA LYS A 15 5.85 1.01 -0.61
C LYS A 15 4.96 -0.22 -0.72
N VAL A 16 3.93 -0.16 -1.54
CA VAL A 16 3.00 -1.27 -1.80
C VAL A 16 2.86 -1.54 -3.30
N LEU A 17 2.52 -2.78 -3.63
CA LEU A 17 2.07 -3.21 -4.96
C LEU A 17 0.55 -3.34 -4.91
N LEU A 18 -0.14 -2.63 -5.80
CA LEU A 18 -1.59 -2.78 -5.98
C LEU A 18 -1.88 -4.03 -6.83
N LYS A 19 -3.07 -4.61 -6.66
CA LYS A 19 -3.55 -5.76 -7.47
C LYS A 19 -3.64 -5.47 -8.96
N THR A 20 -3.73 -4.21 -9.34
CA THR A 20 -3.65 -3.72 -10.72
C THR A 20 -2.23 -3.81 -11.29
N GLY A 21 -1.22 -4.04 -10.47
CA GLY A 21 0.21 -4.10 -10.83
C GLY A 21 0.95 -2.78 -10.66
N GLU A 22 0.25 -1.69 -10.30
CA GLU A 22 0.86 -0.39 -10.04
C GLU A 22 1.59 -0.37 -8.69
N ILE A 23 2.63 0.45 -8.61
CA ILE A 23 3.33 0.75 -7.36
C ILE A 23 2.67 1.96 -6.72
N ALA A 24 2.46 1.88 -5.41
CA ALA A 24 1.98 3.03 -4.63
C ALA A 24 2.83 3.24 -3.38
N TYR A 25 2.90 4.49 -2.92
CA TYR A 25 3.56 4.88 -1.68
C TYR A 25 2.51 5.49 -0.74
N VAL A 26 2.38 4.93 0.45
CA VAL A 26 1.40 5.41 1.44
C VAL A 26 1.84 6.76 1.97
N VAL A 27 0.95 7.75 1.90
CA VAL A 27 1.19 9.13 2.35
C VAL A 27 0.51 9.39 3.69
N GLU A 28 -0.72 8.89 3.88
CA GLU A 28 -1.52 9.10 5.10
C GLU A 28 -2.38 7.87 5.39
N ILE A 29 -2.66 7.59 6.66
CA ILE A 29 -3.44 6.44 7.13
C ILE A 29 -4.75 6.90 7.80
N TYR A 30 -5.88 6.43 7.29
CA TYR A 30 -7.19 6.72 7.85
C TYR A 30 -7.78 5.53 8.61
N GLY A 31 -8.51 5.82 9.69
CA GLY A 31 -9.22 4.80 10.47
C GLY A 31 -8.32 3.72 11.09
N GLY A 32 -7.02 3.99 11.27
CA GLY A 32 -6.07 2.99 11.77
C GLY A 32 -5.78 1.87 10.77
N GLY A 33 -5.91 2.13 9.46
CA GLY A 33 -5.62 1.18 8.39
C GLY A 33 -6.85 0.71 7.61
N GLU A 34 -7.98 1.41 7.72
CA GLU A 34 -9.18 1.14 6.92
C GLU A 34 -9.02 1.66 5.49
N ALA A 35 -8.33 2.78 5.31
CA ALA A 35 -8.01 3.38 4.02
C ALA A 35 -6.65 4.10 4.07
N PHE A 36 -6.05 4.29 2.91
CA PHE A 36 -4.76 4.95 2.77
C PHE A 36 -4.84 5.95 1.63
N GLU A 37 -4.35 7.16 1.82
CA GLU A 37 -4.00 8.04 0.69
C GLU A 37 -2.61 7.64 0.20
N ALA A 38 -2.45 7.47 -1.11
CA ALA A 38 -1.20 7.01 -1.68
C ALA A 38 -0.89 7.69 -3.01
N ASP A 39 0.40 7.91 -3.24
CA ASP A 39 0.94 8.33 -4.53
C ASP A 39 1.19 7.09 -5.40
N ILE A 40 0.50 7.00 -6.54
CA ILE A 40 0.49 5.84 -7.43
C ILE A 40 1.32 6.14 -8.68
N ASP A 41 2.36 5.31 -8.91
CA ASP A 41 3.18 5.35 -10.12
C ASP A 41 2.39 4.77 -11.30
N LYS A 42 1.95 5.64 -12.21
CA LYS A 42 1.21 5.23 -13.42
C LYS A 42 2.17 4.78 -14.53
N PRO A 43 1.75 3.85 -15.41
CA PRO A 43 2.60 3.37 -16.52
C PRO A 43 3.05 4.46 -17.51
N ASN A 44 2.32 5.58 -17.56
CA ASN A 44 2.64 6.74 -18.39
C ASN A 44 3.71 7.67 -17.74
N GLY A 45 4.27 7.30 -16.59
CA GLY A 45 5.27 8.08 -15.86
C GLY A 45 4.70 9.22 -15.03
N LYS A 46 3.38 9.36 -14.94
CA LYS A 46 2.73 10.29 -13.99
C LYS A 46 2.62 9.65 -12.62
N ILE A 47 2.54 10.52 -11.61
CA ILE A 47 2.16 10.14 -10.25
C ILE A 47 0.76 10.71 -10.03
N GLU A 48 -0.15 9.86 -9.57
CA GLU A 48 -1.52 10.24 -9.19
C GLU A 48 -1.75 9.91 -7.73
N THR A 49 -2.19 10.89 -6.95
CA THR A 49 -2.61 10.70 -5.56
C THR A 49 -4.06 10.24 -5.53
N ASP A 50 -4.33 9.10 -4.89
CA ASP A 50 -5.68 8.54 -4.76
C ASP A 50 -5.84 7.76 -3.44
N MET A 51 -7.07 7.45 -3.06
CA MET A 51 -7.36 6.55 -1.95
C MET A 51 -7.32 5.08 -2.39
N ILE A 52 -6.64 4.26 -1.58
CA ILE A 52 -6.59 2.81 -1.73
C ILE A 52 -7.02 2.11 -0.43
N TRP A 53 -7.54 0.90 -0.54
CA TRP A 53 -7.97 0.09 0.60
C TRP A 53 -7.08 -1.16 0.76
N PRO A 54 -7.08 -1.80 1.95
CA PRO A 54 -6.35 -3.05 2.16
C PRO A 54 -6.66 -4.14 1.11
N LYS A 55 -7.89 -4.17 0.60
CA LYS A 55 -8.34 -5.10 -0.44
C LYS A 55 -7.68 -4.86 -1.81
N ASP A 56 -7.14 -3.68 -2.06
CA ASP A 56 -6.52 -3.31 -3.33
C ASP A 56 -5.02 -3.61 -3.34
N ILE A 57 -4.44 -3.88 -2.17
CA ILE A 57 -3.02 -4.15 -1.99
C ILE A 57 -2.75 -5.65 -2.18
N ASP A 58 -1.77 -5.97 -3.03
CA ASP A 58 -1.27 -7.33 -3.24
C ASP A 58 -0.07 -7.63 -2.34
N LYS A 59 0.86 -6.68 -2.22
CA LYS A 59 2.11 -6.86 -1.46
C LYS A 59 2.58 -5.56 -0.82
N VAL A 60 3.13 -5.66 0.39
CA VAL A 60 3.85 -4.56 1.07
C VAL A 60 5.36 -4.84 1.00
N PHE A 61 6.15 -3.83 0.63
CA PHE A 61 7.60 -3.90 0.60
C PHE A 61 8.18 -3.31 1.90
N LYS A 62 8.16 -4.10 2.98
CA LYS A 62 8.75 -3.67 4.25
C LYS A 62 10.26 -3.48 4.12
N LYS A 63 10.78 -2.38 4.69
CA LYS A 63 12.23 -2.25 4.91
C LYS A 63 12.64 -3.27 5.96
N SER A 64 13.64 -4.09 5.65
CA SER A 64 14.27 -4.96 6.65
C SER A 64 14.79 -4.10 7.79
N LYS A 65 14.37 -4.39 9.03
CA LYS A 65 15.00 -3.81 10.22
C LYS A 65 16.45 -4.32 10.23
N ILE A 66 17.40 -3.41 10.01
CA ILE A 66 18.81 -3.69 10.23
C ILE A 66 19.00 -3.64 11.75
N ASN A 67 19.27 -4.80 12.35
CA ASN A 67 19.57 -4.94 13.78
C ASN A 67 20.99 -4.47 14.09
#